data_AF-A0A966JWV3-F1
#
_entry.id   AF-A0A966JWV3-F1
#
_cell.length_a   1.000
_cell.length_b   1.000
_cell.length_c   1.000
_cell.angle_alpha   90.00
_cell.angle_beta   90.00
_cell.angle_gamma   90.00
#
_symmetry.space_group_name_H-M   'P 1'
#
loop_
_entity.id
_entity.type
_entity.pdbx_description
1 polymer ?
#
loop_
_entity_poly.entity_id
_entity_poly.type
_entity_poly.pdbx_seq_one_letter_code
_entity_poly.pdbx_strand_id
1 'polypeptide(L)'
;SDTIRSRTQHLEFRLLPAKELEEHVRWVVRDAGLTVSDEAISQVIADGGGSARDTLSALELVAAGGGEADSSVRPEDVVEALIARDAADVLTKVAAAMQRGYDPKAFTEQIVRYLREMFLSSMSPQLVQLSQEQATHAAEMTARYGIASVVRAIETLGEALVDIRRAPDPRLVLEVTLVRLASNAIANDTASLVARVERLESGGARPRDITGPIPRPRLTETVAAPRATTPASQPSGRGESSRRSASSSTAASAPPAATSSTSTAPASPPVVGGLAELWPSALRTLKATVRALYSAVDIVSASDDTLVFSAPS
;
A
#
# COMPACT_ATOMS: atom_id res chain seq x y z
N SER A 1 28.00 13.67 -25.07
CA SER A 1 29.20 13.64 -25.93
C SER A 1 28.85 14.06 -27.34
N ASP A 2 29.30 15.23 -27.80
CA ASP A 2 28.94 15.76 -29.13
C ASP A 2 29.42 14.88 -30.29
N THR A 3 30.46 14.08 -30.09
CA THR A 3 31.00 13.13 -31.08
C THR A 3 30.00 12.07 -31.54
N ILE A 4 29.02 11.70 -30.70
CA ILE A 4 27.92 10.80 -31.08
C ILE A 4 26.77 11.60 -31.70
N ARG A 5 26.44 12.75 -31.09
CA ARG A 5 25.32 13.61 -31.51
C ARG A 5 25.51 14.22 -32.91
N SER A 6 26.76 14.41 -33.36
CA SER A 6 27.10 14.89 -34.70
C SER A 6 27.09 13.82 -35.80
N ARG A 7 26.96 12.53 -35.44
CA ARG A 7 27.00 11.38 -36.37
C ARG A 7 25.72 10.54 -36.38
N THR A 8 24.71 10.94 -35.61
CA THR A 8 23.44 10.23 -35.48
C THR A 8 22.27 11.17 -35.70
N GLN A 9 21.21 10.70 -36.36
CA GLN A 9 19.95 11.44 -36.39
C GLN A 9 19.29 11.32 -35.02
N HIS A 10 19.21 12.43 -34.29
CA HIS A 10 18.60 12.45 -32.97
C HIS A 10 17.08 12.60 -33.10
N LEU A 11 16.34 11.55 -32.75
CA LEU A 11 14.89 11.57 -32.66
C LEU A 11 14.51 11.67 -31.18
N GLU A 12 13.89 12.78 -30.79
CA GLU A 12 13.37 12.97 -29.43
C GLU A 12 11.90 12.53 -29.39
N PHE A 13 11.64 11.38 -28.76
CA PHE A 13 10.29 10.89 -28.52
C PHE A 13 9.72 11.50 -27.25
N ARG A 14 8.42 11.82 -27.27
CA ARG A 14 7.68 12.34 -26.13
C ARG A 14 6.44 11.48 -25.91
N LEU A 15 5.94 11.44 -24.68
CA LEU A 15 4.66 10.80 -24.37
C LEU A 15 3.55 11.52 -25.15
N LEU A 16 2.60 10.74 -25.68
CA LEU A 16 1.48 11.26 -26.44
C LEU A 16 0.40 11.81 -25.48
N PRO A 17 -0.27 12.93 -25.83
CA PRO A 17 -1.46 13.40 -25.12
C PRO A 17 -2.57 12.33 -25.10
N ALA A 18 -3.31 12.26 -23.99
CA ALA A 18 -4.41 11.29 -23.82
C ALA A 18 -5.43 11.32 -24.97
N LYS A 19 -5.75 12.50 -25.51
CA LYS A 19 -6.65 12.67 -26.66
C LYS A 19 -6.11 12.04 -27.95
N GLU A 20 -4.82 12.17 -28.24
CA GLU A 20 -4.19 11.57 -29.42
C GLU A 20 -4.15 10.04 -29.30
N LEU A 21 -3.91 9.53 -28.09
CA LEU A 21 -4.03 8.10 -27.80
C LEU A 21 -5.48 7.60 -27.93
N GLU A 22 -6.47 8.35 -27.46
CA GLU A 22 -7.89 7.98 -27.61
C GLU A 22 -8.29 7.89 -29.09
N GLU A 23 -7.94 8.90 -29.89
CA GLU A 23 -8.20 8.90 -31.34
C GLU A 23 -7.51 7.71 -32.03
N HIS A 24 -6.28 7.37 -31.62
CA HIS A 24 -5.56 6.20 -32.13
C HIS A 24 -6.19 4.86 -31.71
N VAL A 25 -6.53 4.68 -30.43
CA VAL A 25 -7.21 3.48 -29.91
C VAL A 25 -8.56 3.27 -30.60
N ARG A 26 -9.37 4.33 -30.73
CA ARG A 26 -10.66 4.27 -31.47
C ARG A 26 -10.50 3.99 -32.96
N TRP A 27 -9.35 4.32 -33.56
CA TRP A 27 -9.03 3.87 -34.91
C TRP A 27 -8.69 2.37 -34.93
N VAL A 28 -7.79 1.90 -34.06
CA VAL A 28 -7.40 0.47 -33.97
C VAL A 28 -8.59 -0.44 -33.67
N VAL A 29 -9.45 -0.07 -32.72
CA VAL A 29 -10.67 -0.84 -32.37
C VAL A 29 -11.57 -1.04 -33.59
N ARG A 30 -11.76 0.00 -34.43
CA ARG A 30 -12.57 -0.09 -35.65
C ARG A 30 -11.89 -0.87 -36.77
N ASP A 31 -10.58 -0.67 -36.96
CA ASP A 31 -9.80 -1.34 -38.02
C ASP A 31 -9.68 -2.85 -37.77
N ALA A 32 -9.43 -3.24 -36.52
CA ALA A 32 -9.36 -4.64 -36.09
C ALA A 32 -10.74 -5.29 -35.83
N GLY A 33 -11.85 -4.55 -35.94
CA GLY A 33 -13.21 -5.06 -35.71
C GLY A 33 -13.50 -5.48 -34.26
N LEU A 34 -12.81 -4.88 -33.29
CA LEU A 34 -12.98 -5.18 -31.87
C LEU A 34 -14.26 -4.54 -31.33
N THR A 35 -14.92 -5.21 -30.38
CA THR A 35 -15.98 -4.63 -29.56
C THR A 35 -15.36 -4.28 -28.21
N VAL A 36 -15.28 -2.99 -27.89
CA VAL A 36 -14.69 -2.47 -26.65
C VAL A 36 -15.54 -1.30 -26.16
N SER A 37 -15.89 -1.26 -24.87
CA SER A 37 -16.70 -0.17 -24.31
C SER A 37 -15.88 1.10 -24.04
N ASP A 38 -16.55 2.26 -24.00
CA ASP A 38 -15.90 3.57 -23.80
C ASP A 38 -15.19 3.68 -22.45
N GLU A 39 -15.70 3.01 -21.42
CA GLU A 39 -15.03 2.91 -20.12
C GLU A 39 -13.73 2.11 -20.23
N ALA A 40 -13.74 1.01 -20.98
CA ALA A 40 -12.56 0.18 -21.20
C ALA A 40 -11.50 0.91 -22.06
N ILE A 41 -11.91 1.70 -23.06
CA ILE A 41 -11.01 2.60 -23.81
C ILE A 41 -10.36 3.62 -22.86
N SER A 42 -11.15 4.20 -21.96
CA SER A 42 -10.67 5.18 -20.97
C SER A 42 -9.66 4.57 -19.99
N GLN A 43 -9.92 3.34 -19.52
CA GLN A 43 -8.99 2.56 -18.70
C GLN A 43 -7.66 2.31 -19.44
N VAL A 44 -7.74 1.81 -20.68
CA VAL A 44 -6.57 1.49 -21.53
C VAL A 44 -5.64 2.68 -21.74
N ILE A 45 -6.20 3.88 -21.91
CA ILE A 45 -5.42 5.13 -22.05
C ILE A 45 -4.72 5.50 -20.73
N ALA A 46 -5.43 5.35 -19.59
CA ALA A 46 -4.89 5.64 -18.26
C ALA A 46 -3.76 4.66 -17.86
N ASP A 47 -3.92 3.37 -18.20
CA ASP A 47 -2.92 2.32 -17.99
C ASP A 47 -1.67 2.55 -18.86
N GLY A 48 -1.86 2.90 -20.14
CA GLY A 48 -0.78 3.19 -21.08
C GLY A 48 0.01 4.48 -20.80
N GLY A 49 -0.56 5.45 -20.07
CA GLY A 49 0.17 6.59 -19.50
C GLY A 49 0.95 7.46 -20.50
N GLY A 50 0.46 7.59 -21.74
CA GLY A 50 1.14 8.33 -22.81
C GLY A 50 2.05 7.48 -23.72
N SER A 51 2.24 6.19 -23.41
CA SER A 51 3.01 5.24 -24.23
C SER A 51 2.07 4.47 -25.17
N ALA A 52 2.20 4.70 -26.48
CA ALA A 52 1.38 4.01 -27.48
C ALA A 52 1.52 2.48 -27.42
N ARG A 53 2.73 1.97 -27.14
CA ARG A 53 2.98 0.53 -26.99
C ARG A 53 2.20 -0.06 -25.82
N ASP A 54 2.28 0.60 -24.66
CA ASP A 54 1.69 0.06 -23.43
C ASP A 54 0.16 0.23 -23.45
N THR A 55 -0.33 1.30 -24.08
CA THR A 55 -1.75 1.49 -24.41
C THR A 55 -2.27 0.36 -25.30
N LEU A 56 -1.59 0.01 -26.40
CA LEU A 56 -2.03 -1.11 -27.25
C LEU A 56 -1.90 -2.47 -26.56
N SER A 57 -0.90 -2.66 -25.70
CA SER A 57 -0.77 -3.88 -24.89
C SER A 57 -1.93 -4.04 -23.88
N ALA A 58 -2.39 -2.93 -23.29
CA ALA A 58 -3.59 -2.92 -22.44
C ALA A 58 -4.87 -3.14 -23.26
N LEU A 59 -4.97 -2.58 -24.47
CA LEU A 59 -6.09 -2.81 -25.38
C LEU A 59 -6.24 -4.29 -25.76
N GLU A 60 -5.13 -4.96 -26.07
CA GLU A 60 -5.11 -6.40 -26.37
C GLU A 60 -5.63 -7.23 -25.19
N LEU A 61 -5.23 -6.89 -23.96
CA LEU A 61 -5.69 -7.56 -22.74
C LEU A 61 -7.19 -7.35 -22.50
N VAL A 62 -7.68 -6.12 -22.63
CA VAL A 62 -9.11 -5.78 -22.49
C VAL A 62 -9.95 -6.48 -23.57
N ALA A 63 -9.51 -6.47 -24.82
CA ALA A 63 -10.20 -7.16 -25.92
C ALA A 63 -10.25 -8.68 -25.69
N ALA A 64 -9.17 -9.28 -25.21
CA ALA A 64 -9.13 -10.69 -24.82
C ALA A 64 -10.02 -11.01 -23.60
N GLY A 65 -10.20 -10.03 -22.69
CA GLY A 65 -11.11 -10.10 -21.54
C GLY A 65 -12.60 -9.93 -21.87
N GLY A 66 -12.96 -9.69 -23.13
CA GLY A 66 -14.34 -9.49 -23.58
C GLY A 66 -14.72 -8.05 -23.92
N GLY A 67 -13.78 -7.11 -23.90
CA GLY A 67 -13.97 -5.74 -24.35
C GLY A 67 -14.55 -4.78 -23.30
N GLU A 68 -14.80 -5.25 -22.08
CA GLU A 68 -15.31 -4.43 -20.98
C GLU A 68 -14.19 -3.95 -20.04
N ALA A 69 -14.45 -2.87 -19.32
CA ALA A 69 -13.54 -2.36 -18.30
C ALA A 69 -13.40 -3.37 -17.15
N ASP A 70 -12.21 -3.48 -16.56
CA ASP A 70 -12.04 -4.36 -15.40
C ASP A 70 -12.67 -3.72 -14.16
N SER A 71 -13.70 -4.39 -13.64
CA SER A 71 -14.32 -4.21 -12.31
C SER A 71 -13.35 -4.31 -11.09
N SER A 72 -12.05 -4.26 -11.35
CA SER A 72 -10.96 -4.07 -10.39
C SER A 72 -11.21 -2.91 -9.44
N VAL A 73 -10.52 -2.94 -8.30
CA VAL A 73 -10.52 -1.81 -7.37
C VAL A 73 -9.74 -0.68 -8.01
N ARG A 74 -10.42 0.41 -8.33
CA ARG A 74 -9.82 1.58 -8.95
C ARG A 74 -9.12 2.43 -7.88
N PRO A 75 -8.10 3.22 -8.23
CA PRO A 75 -7.45 4.13 -7.28
C PRO A 75 -8.44 5.15 -6.66
N GLU A 76 -9.47 5.55 -7.42
CA GLU A 76 -10.55 6.42 -6.96
C GLU A 76 -11.38 5.81 -5.82
N ASP A 77 -11.61 4.49 -5.82
CA ASP A 77 -12.35 3.80 -4.75
C ASP A 77 -11.65 3.96 -3.39
N VAL A 78 -10.32 3.83 -3.41
CA VAL A 78 -9.50 4.01 -2.21
C VAL A 78 -9.53 5.47 -1.76
N VAL A 79 -9.50 6.42 -2.70
CA VAL A 79 -9.57 7.85 -2.36
C VAL A 79 -10.97 8.26 -1.88
N GLU A 80 -12.04 7.68 -2.40
CA GLU A 80 -13.40 7.88 -1.90
C GLU A 80 -13.52 7.40 -0.44
N ALA A 81 -12.96 6.24 -0.11
CA ALA A 81 -12.90 5.75 1.28
C ALA A 81 -12.03 6.66 2.18
N LEU A 82 -10.94 7.24 1.67
CA LEU A 82 -10.16 8.27 2.36
C LEU A 82 -10.94 9.58 2.60
N ILE A 83 -11.80 9.98 1.65
CA ILE A 83 -12.71 11.14 1.77
C ILE A 83 -13.75 10.87 2.86
N ALA A 84 -14.35 9.67 2.85
CA ALA A 84 -15.30 9.21 3.85
C ALA A 84 -14.68 9.02 5.25
N ARG A 85 -13.34 8.98 5.35
CA ARG A 85 -12.56 8.66 6.57
C ARG A 85 -12.83 7.25 7.10
N ASP A 86 -13.19 6.33 6.22
CA ASP A 86 -13.46 4.93 6.56
C ASP A 86 -12.20 4.07 6.37
N ALA A 87 -11.47 3.85 7.46
CA ALA A 87 -10.28 2.99 7.46
C ALA A 87 -10.60 1.51 7.19
N ALA A 88 -11.81 1.04 7.47
CA ALA A 88 -12.21 -0.35 7.23
C ALA A 88 -12.54 -0.58 5.74
N ASP A 89 -13.23 0.38 5.10
CA ASP A 89 -13.45 0.30 3.66
C ASP A 89 -12.14 0.47 2.87
N VAL A 90 -11.25 1.39 3.29
CA VAL A 90 -9.89 1.50 2.73
C VAL A 90 -9.15 0.15 2.74
N LEU A 91 -9.14 -0.56 3.88
CA LEU A 91 -8.52 -1.88 3.96
C LEU A 91 -9.24 -2.94 3.11
N THR A 92 -10.56 -2.85 2.99
CA THR A 92 -11.37 -3.74 2.14
C THR A 92 -11.02 -3.55 0.65
N LYS A 93 -10.92 -2.29 0.19
CA LYS A 93 -10.49 -1.95 -1.17
C LYS A 93 -9.05 -2.43 -1.44
N VAL A 94 -8.10 -2.17 -0.54
CA VAL A 94 -6.72 -2.68 -0.67
C VAL A 94 -6.68 -4.21 -0.72
N ALA A 95 -7.39 -4.90 0.18
CA ALA A 95 -7.44 -6.36 0.19
C ALA A 95 -8.00 -6.94 -1.14
N ALA A 96 -9.04 -6.32 -1.71
CA ALA A 96 -9.63 -6.74 -2.98
C ALA A 96 -8.75 -6.41 -4.21
N ALA A 97 -7.84 -5.43 -4.14
CA ALA A 97 -6.78 -5.24 -5.13
C ALA A 97 -5.68 -6.31 -4.99
N MET A 98 -5.20 -6.55 -3.77
CA MET A 98 -4.15 -7.55 -3.50
C MET A 98 -4.60 -8.98 -3.85
N GLN A 99 -5.88 -9.33 -3.64
CA GLN A 99 -6.47 -10.61 -4.05
C GLN A 99 -6.49 -10.82 -5.58
N ARG A 100 -6.54 -9.73 -6.36
CA ARG A 100 -6.41 -9.75 -7.82
C ARG A 100 -4.94 -9.77 -8.30
N GLY A 101 -3.97 -9.82 -7.38
CA GLY A 101 -2.54 -9.89 -7.71
C GLY A 101 -1.88 -8.54 -8.02
N TYR A 102 -2.51 -7.42 -7.66
CA TYR A 102 -1.90 -6.10 -7.83
C TYR A 102 -0.63 -5.99 -6.98
N ASP A 103 0.46 -5.50 -7.58
CA ASP A 103 1.68 -5.17 -6.84
C ASP A 103 1.44 -3.95 -5.92
N PRO A 104 1.79 -4.01 -4.62
CA PRO A 104 1.56 -2.90 -3.69
C PRO A 104 2.20 -1.58 -4.13
N LYS A 105 3.40 -1.63 -4.74
CA LYS A 105 4.10 -0.42 -5.18
C LYS A 105 3.40 0.21 -6.39
N ALA A 106 3.10 -0.59 -7.41
CA ALA A 106 2.39 -0.14 -8.60
C ALA A 106 1.01 0.43 -8.25
N PHE A 107 0.24 -0.23 -7.37
CA PHE A 107 -1.06 0.27 -6.92
C PHE A 107 -0.94 1.59 -6.14
N THR A 108 0.10 1.72 -5.30
CA THR A 108 0.40 3.00 -4.61
C THR A 108 0.74 4.12 -5.61
N GLU A 109 1.53 3.82 -6.65
CA GLU A 109 1.85 4.78 -7.72
C GLU A 109 0.60 5.22 -8.50
N GLN A 110 -0.37 4.33 -8.72
CA GLN A 110 -1.67 4.67 -9.31
C GLN A 110 -2.51 5.59 -8.40
N ILE A 111 -2.56 5.34 -7.09
CA ILE A 111 -3.25 6.22 -6.12
C ILE A 111 -2.61 7.62 -6.09
N VAL A 112 -1.28 7.71 -6.08
CA VAL A 112 -0.56 9.00 -6.15
C VAL A 112 -0.84 9.72 -7.47
N ARG A 113 -0.90 9.00 -8.60
CA ARG A 113 -1.27 9.56 -9.90
C ARG A 113 -2.69 10.13 -9.89
N TYR A 114 -3.67 9.41 -9.35
CA TYR A 114 -5.05 9.90 -9.26
C TYR A 114 -5.17 11.14 -8.35
N LEU A 115 -4.49 11.16 -7.20
CA LEU A 115 -4.43 12.33 -6.31
C LEU A 115 -3.78 13.55 -7.00
N ARG A 116 -2.79 13.34 -7.88
CA ARG A 116 -2.21 14.42 -8.72
C ARG A 116 -3.25 14.96 -9.70
N GLU A 117 -3.99 14.12 -10.40
CA GLU A 117 -5.02 14.59 -11.34
C GLU A 117 -6.17 15.31 -10.60
N MET A 118 -6.54 14.85 -9.40
CA MET A 118 -7.45 15.55 -8.49
C MET A 118 -6.95 16.97 -8.13
N PHE A 119 -5.67 17.10 -7.76
CA PHE A 119 -5.06 18.41 -7.46
C PHE A 119 -5.07 19.33 -8.69
N LEU A 120 -4.64 18.83 -9.86
CA LEU A 120 -4.59 19.61 -11.09
C LEU A 120 -6.00 19.99 -11.58
N SER A 121 -6.98 19.10 -11.46
CA SER A 121 -8.38 19.40 -11.82
C SER A 121 -8.97 20.55 -11.01
N SER A 122 -8.47 20.80 -9.80
CA SER A 122 -8.87 21.95 -8.97
C SER A 122 -8.02 23.21 -9.16
N MET A 123 -6.76 23.09 -9.60
CA MET A 123 -5.80 24.22 -9.62
C MET A 123 -5.37 24.68 -11.01
N SER A 124 -5.24 23.77 -11.97
CA SER A 124 -4.89 24.07 -13.37
C SER A 124 -5.47 22.97 -14.28
N PRO A 125 -6.77 23.06 -14.62
CA PRO A 125 -7.44 22.07 -15.46
C PRO A 125 -6.79 21.86 -16.83
N GLN A 126 -6.01 22.84 -17.31
CA GLN A 126 -5.28 22.77 -18.59
C GLN A 126 -4.09 21.79 -18.56
N LEU A 127 -3.68 21.33 -17.38
CA LEU A 127 -2.56 20.38 -17.19
C LEU A 127 -3.01 18.94 -16.86
N VAL A 128 -4.33 18.73 -16.75
CA VAL A 128 -4.95 17.43 -16.47
C VAL A 128 -4.85 16.51 -17.68
N GLN A 129 -4.58 15.22 -17.45
CA GLN A 129 -4.49 14.18 -18.48
C GLN A 129 -5.70 13.23 -18.47
N LEU A 130 -6.85 13.72 -18.02
CA LEU A 130 -8.14 13.03 -17.98
C LEU A 130 -9.10 13.59 -19.03
N SER A 131 -10.17 12.84 -19.33
CA SER A 131 -11.33 13.37 -20.07
C SER A 131 -12.02 14.50 -19.28
N GLN A 132 -12.80 15.33 -19.96
CA GLN A 132 -13.49 16.47 -19.33
C GLN A 132 -14.41 16.05 -18.18
N GLU A 133 -15.12 14.93 -18.33
CA GLU A 133 -16.03 14.38 -17.31
C GLU A 133 -15.26 13.87 -16.09
N GLN A 134 -14.21 13.07 -16.31
CA GLN A 134 -13.32 12.59 -15.24
C GLN A 134 -12.62 13.74 -14.51
N ALA A 135 -12.19 14.79 -15.22
CA ALA A 135 -11.61 15.99 -14.62
C ALA A 135 -12.62 16.73 -13.73
N THR A 136 -13.89 16.84 -14.16
CA THR A 136 -14.96 17.41 -13.34
C THR A 136 -15.19 16.57 -12.07
N HIS A 137 -15.32 15.25 -12.19
CA HIS A 137 -15.46 14.35 -11.04
C HIS A 137 -14.26 14.43 -10.07
N ALA A 138 -13.03 14.46 -10.60
CA ALA A 138 -11.82 14.61 -9.80
C ALA A 138 -11.76 15.96 -9.06
N ALA A 139 -12.26 17.05 -9.66
CA ALA A 139 -12.41 18.35 -8.99
C ALA A 139 -13.46 18.31 -7.87
N GLU A 140 -14.59 17.63 -8.06
CA GLU A 140 -15.61 17.43 -7.04
C GLU A 140 -15.09 16.60 -5.86
N MET A 141 -14.34 15.52 -6.12
CA MET A 141 -13.63 14.77 -5.09
C MET A 141 -12.62 15.65 -4.33
N THR A 142 -11.88 16.53 -5.03
CA THR A 142 -10.97 17.48 -4.37
C THR A 142 -11.70 18.48 -3.49
N ALA A 143 -12.87 18.96 -3.91
CA ALA A 143 -13.71 19.85 -3.09
C ALA A 143 -14.19 19.16 -1.80
N ARG A 144 -14.52 17.86 -1.87
CA ARG A 144 -14.91 17.05 -0.70
C ARG A 144 -13.73 16.69 0.20
N TYR A 145 -12.57 16.34 -0.36
CA TYR A 145 -11.39 15.96 0.44
C TYR A 145 -10.66 17.17 1.05
N GLY A 146 -10.69 18.30 0.35
CA GLY A 146 -9.90 19.50 0.59
C GLY A 146 -8.49 19.40 -0.01
N ILE A 147 -8.07 20.44 -0.72
CA ILE A 147 -6.76 20.54 -1.41
C ILE A 147 -5.59 20.18 -0.48
N ALA A 148 -5.58 20.69 0.76
CA ALA A 148 -4.54 20.37 1.74
C ALA A 148 -4.50 18.87 2.11
N SER A 149 -5.65 18.18 2.11
CA SER A 149 -5.68 16.71 2.30
C SER A 149 -5.12 15.98 1.09
N VAL A 150 -5.38 16.47 -0.14
CA VAL A 150 -4.83 15.90 -1.39
C VAL A 150 -3.30 16.00 -1.37
N VAL A 151 -2.75 17.20 -1.15
CA VAL A 151 -1.29 17.44 -1.09
C VAL A 151 -0.64 16.57 -0.03
N ARG A 152 -1.17 16.56 1.21
CA ARG A 152 -0.65 15.72 2.29
C ARG A 152 -0.73 14.23 1.96
N ALA A 153 -1.76 13.77 1.25
CA ALA A 153 -1.87 12.37 0.83
C ALA A 153 -0.81 12.01 -0.23
N ILE A 154 -0.54 12.90 -1.20
CA ILE A 154 0.55 12.75 -2.18
C ILE A 154 1.90 12.65 -1.47
N GLU A 155 2.19 13.55 -0.53
CA GLU A 155 3.44 13.57 0.24
C GLU A 155 3.59 12.27 1.07
N THR A 156 2.56 11.91 1.83
CA THR A 156 2.58 10.74 2.72
C THR A 156 2.73 9.42 1.95
N LEU A 157 2.10 9.29 0.78
CA LEU A 157 2.25 8.11 -0.08
C LEU A 157 3.58 8.14 -0.86
N GLY A 158 4.10 9.33 -1.21
CA GLY A 158 5.42 9.51 -1.80
C GLY A 158 6.55 9.04 -0.87
N GLU A 159 6.46 9.34 0.42
CA GLU A 159 7.35 8.77 1.46
C GLU A 159 7.19 7.24 1.54
N ALA A 160 5.95 6.75 1.63
CA ALA A 160 5.67 5.32 1.72
C ALA A 160 6.18 4.51 0.51
N LEU A 161 6.21 5.08 -0.70
CA LEU A 161 6.81 4.44 -1.88
C LEU A 161 8.31 4.16 -1.75
N VAL A 162 9.03 4.93 -0.93
CA VAL A 162 10.43 4.66 -0.59
C VAL A 162 10.53 3.47 0.37
N ASP A 163 9.62 3.39 1.34
CA ASP A 163 9.57 2.32 2.33
C ASP A 163 9.09 0.98 1.75
N ILE A 164 8.03 0.99 0.93
CA ILE A 164 7.49 -0.17 0.19
C ILE A 164 8.60 -0.87 -0.59
N ARG A 165 9.54 -0.12 -1.21
CA ARG A 165 10.66 -0.69 -1.99
C ARG A 165 11.66 -1.50 -1.15
N ARG A 166 11.76 -1.24 0.15
CA ARG A 166 12.73 -1.86 1.07
C ARG A 166 12.08 -2.71 2.17
N ALA A 167 10.74 -2.75 2.21
CA ALA A 167 10.00 -3.43 3.25
C ALA A 167 9.99 -4.96 3.03
N PRO A 168 10.10 -5.78 4.10
CA PRO A 168 9.90 -7.21 4.00
C PRO A 168 8.44 -7.58 3.70
N ASP A 169 7.50 -6.71 4.10
CA ASP A 169 6.09 -6.75 3.70
C ASP A 169 5.69 -5.38 3.11
N PRO A 170 5.74 -5.21 1.78
CA PRO A 170 5.34 -3.96 1.12
C PRO A 170 3.84 -3.67 1.23
N ARG A 171 3.01 -4.71 1.39
CA ARG A 171 1.55 -4.58 1.52
C ARG A 171 1.19 -3.98 2.88
N LEU A 172 1.82 -4.43 3.97
CA LEU A 172 1.60 -3.88 5.31
C LEU A 172 1.95 -2.39 5.38
N VAL A 173 3.03 -1.94 4.71
CA VAL A 173 3.41 -0.52 4.64
C VAL A 173 2.32 0.31 3.95
N LEU A 174 1.75 -0.19 2.85
CA LEU A 174 0.63 0.45 2.16
C LEU A 174 -0.62 0.52 3.06
N GLU A 175 -1.04 -0.61 3.65
CA GLU A 175 -2.21 -0.69 4.52
C GLU A 175 -2.11 0.28 5.71
N VAL A 176 -0.98 0.27 6.44
CA VAL A 176 -0.75 1.18 7.57
C VAL A 176 -0.73 2.64 7.13
N THR A 177 -0.16 2.96 5.96
CA THR A 177 -0.11 4.33 5.45
C THR A 177 -1.49 4.86 5.08
N LEU A 178 -2.31 4.05 4.40
CA LEU A 178 -3.66 4.44 4.02
C LEU A 178 -4.60 4.53 5.24
N VAL A 179 -4.49 3.61 6.20
CA VAL A 179 -5.21 3.71 7.49
C VAL A 179 -4.82 5.00 8.24
N ARG A 180 -3.54 5.37 8.23
CA ARG A 180 -3.05 6.62 8.82
C ARG A 180 -3.63 7.86 8.11
N LEU A 181 -3.84 7.81 6.79
CA LEU A 181 -4.47 8.87 6.00
C LEU A 181 -6.00 8.95 6.17
N ALA A 182 -6.68 7.81 6.31
CA ALA A 182 -8.10 7.73 6.64
C ALA A 182 -8.36 8.31 8.05
N SER A 183 -7.45 8.02 8.98
CA SER A 183 -7.51 8.48 10.36
C SER A 183 -7.26 9.99 10.48
N ASN A 184 -7.99 10.67 11.38
CA ASN A 184 -7.72 12.07 11.75
C ASN A 184 -6.35 12.28 12.46
N ALA A 185 -5.52 11.24 12.62
CA ALA A 185 -4.22 11.31 13.28
C ALA A 185 -3.25 12.32 12.63
N ILE A 186 -3.32 12.52 11.30
CA ILE A 186 -2.52 13.54 10.58
C ILE A 186 -3.26 14.88 10.41
N ALA A 187 -4.51 15.00 10.89
CA ALA A 187 -5.26 16.27 10.86
C ALA A 187 -4.89 17.22 12.02
N ASN A 188 -4.01 16.76 12.93
CA ASN A 188 -3.46 17.54 14.05
C ASN A 188 -2.18 18.31 13.68
N ASP A 189 -1.83 18.36 12.39
CA ASP A 189 -0.90 19.38 11.88
C ASP A 189 -1.42 20.78 12.24
N THR A 190 -0.52 21.65 12.73
CA THR A 190 -0.88 22.97 13.24
C THR A 190 -1.48 23.87 12.16
N ALA A 191 -1.04 23.75 10.90
CA ALA A 191 -1.65 24.47 9.78
C ALA A 191 -3.09 23.99 9.50
N SER A 192 -3.32 22.67 9.57
CA SER A 192 -4.66 22.08 9.46
C SER A 192 -5.60 22.48 10.60
N LEU A 193 -5.08 22.72 11.81
CA LEU A 193 -5.84 23.26 12.94
C LEU A 193 -6.15 24.76 12.75
N VAL A 194 -5.18 25.58 12.34
CA VAL A 194 -5.38 27.01 12.03
C VAL A 194 -6.45 27.19 10.94
N ALA A 195 -6.36 26.45 9.84
CA ALA A 195 -7.37 26.51 8.76
C ALA A 195 -8.77 25.99 9.15
N ARG A 196 -8.89 25.26 10.27
CA ARG A 196 -10.20 24.93 10.89
C ARG A 196 -10.69 26.04 11.80
N VAL A 197 -9.80 26.69 12.56
CA VAL A 197 -10.13 27.84 13.40
C VAL A 197 -10.60 29.01 12.54
N GLU A 198 -9.86 29.39 11.50
CA GLU A 198 -10.24 30.45 10.55
C GLU A 198 -11.61 30.19 9.89
N ARG A 199 -11.94 28.91 9.62
CA ARG A 199 -13.23 28.50 9.03
C ARG A 199 -14.40 28.55 10.03
N LEU A 200 -14.12 28.38 11.32
CA LEU A 200 -15.09 28.55 12.41
C LEU A 200 -15.29 30.04 12.70
N GLU A 201 -14.22 30.83 12.72
CA GLU A 201 -14.24 32.28 12.95
C GLU A 201 -14.91 33.05 11.80
N SER A 202 -14.74 32.61 10.55
CA SER A 202 -15.47 33.12 9.38
C SER A 202 -16.93 32.67 9.30
N GLY A 203 -17.45 31.97 10.32
CA GLY A 203 -18.87 31.64 10.47
C GLY A 203 -19.39 30.52 9.54
N GLY A 204 -18.50 29.84 8.82
CA GLY A 204 -18.85 28.89 7.75
C GLY A 204 -19.36 27.52 8.20
N ALA A 205 -19.34 27.19 9.49
CA ALA A 205 -19.71 25.86 9.98
C ALA A 205 -20.54 25.91 11.27
N ARG A 206 -21.85 25.69 11.15
CA ARG A 206 -22.67 25.20 12.28
C ARG A 206 -22.29 23.74 12.55
N PRO A 207 -21.91 23.36 13.77
CA PRO A 207 -21.77 21.95 14.11
C PRO A 207 -23.11 21.23 13.87
N ARG A 208 -23.09 20.06 13.23
CA ARG A 208 -24.20 19.10 13.41
C ARG A 208 -24.13 18.61 14.86
N ASP A 209 -25.23 18.73 15.59
CA ASP A 209 -25.34 18.23 16.96
C ASP A 209 -24.97 16.74 17.03
N ILE A 210 -23.90 16.45 17.76
CA ILE A 210 -23.44 15.07 18.06
C ILE A 210 -24.22 14.49 19.27
N THR A 211 -25.19 15.25 19.78
CA THR A 211 -26.09 14.93 20.90
C THR A 211 -27.41 14.27 20.48
N GLY A 212 -27.56 13.91 19.20
CA GLY A 212 -28.67 13.06 18.73
C GLY A 212 -28.68 11.69 19.45
N PRO A 213 -29.84 11.12 19.81
CA PRO A 213 -29.88 9.87 20.58
C PRO A 213 -29.24 8.71 19.82
N ILE A 214 -28.24 8.06 20.43
CA ILE A 214 -27.62 6.83 19.92
C ILE A 214 -28.73 5.77 19.76
N PRO A 215 -29.03 5.28 18.54
CA PRO A 215 -29.98 4.20 18.36
C PRO A 215 -29.39 2.93 18.97
N ARG A 216 -29.94 2.49 20.11
CA ARG A 216 -29.57 1.20 20.70
C ARG A 216 -29.95 0.09 19.71
N PRO A 217 -29.04 -0.80 19.31
CA PRO A 217 -29.41 -1.94 18.49
C PRO A 217 -30.42 -2.79 19.27
N ARG A 218 -31.62 -2.96 18.71
CA ARG A 218 -32.59 -3.93 19.24
C ARG A 218 -32.06 -5.32 18.91
N LEU A 219 -31.73 -6.10 19.93
CA LEU A 219 -31.57 -7.54 19.79
C LEU A 219 -32.92 -8.10 19.34
N THR A 220 -33.00 -8.52 18.08
CA THR A 220 -34.11 -9.34 17.58
C THR A 220 -34.00 -10.71 18.23
N GLU A 221 -34.79 -10.90 19.27
CA GLU A 221 -34.98 -12.19 19.92
C GLU A 221 -35.68 -13.14 18.93
N THR A 222 -34.97 -14.15 18.45
CA THR A 222 -35.53 -15.18 17.56
C THR A 222 -34.88 -16.53 17.88
N VAL A 223 -35.45 -17.21 18.87
CA VAL A 223 -35.36 -18.68 18.99
C VAL A 223 -36.75 -19.21 19.33
N ALA A 224 -37.56 -19.41 18.29
CA ALA A 224 -38.73 -20.27 18.39
C ALA A 224 -38.25 -21.72 18.16
N ALA A 225 -38.27 -22.54 19.21
CA ALA A 225 -38.04 -23.97 19.08
C ALA A 225 -39.26 -24.66 18.45
N PRO A 226 -39.03 -25.72 17.66
CA PRO A 226 -39.84 -26.91 17.88
C PRO A 226 -39.02 -28.20 18.04
N ARG A 227 -39.27 -28.80 19.20
CA ARG A 227 -39.26 -30.22 19.57
C ARG A 227 -38.92 -31.28 18.50
N ALA A 228 -37.97 -32.12 18.89
CA ALA A 228 -37.54 -33.41 18.33
C ALA A 228 -38.58 -34.30 17.63
N THR A 229 -38.10 -34.98 16.57
CA THR A 229 -38.39 -36.40 16.27
C THR A 229 -37.14 -37.10 15.71
N THR A 230 -36.77 -38.24 16.30
CA THR A 230 -35.88 -39.25 15.69
C THR A 230 -36.73 -40.18 14.82
N PRO A 231 -36.18 -40.85 13.79
CA PRO A 231 -35.59 -42.18 14.04
C PRO A 231 -34.31 -42.49 13.23
N ALA A 232 -33.68 -43.60 13.57
CA ALA A 232 -32.40 -44.05 13.02
C ALA A 232 -32.49 -44.75 11.65
N SER A 233 -31.39 -44.75 10.90
CA SER A 233 -30.91 -45.90 10.10
C SER A 233 -29.44 -45.73 9.67
N GLN A 234 -28.59 -46.64 10.12
CA GLN A 234 -27.36 -47.08 9.44
C GLN A 234 -27.75 -48.19 8.42
N PRO A 235 -26.93 -48.62 7.41
CA PRO A 235 -25.49 -48.89 7.60
C PRO A 235 -24.50 -48.82 6.39
N SER A 236 -23.21 -48.96 6.73
CA SER A 236 -22.12 -49.66 6.01
C SER A 236 -21.42 -49.06 4.77
N GLY A 237 -20.11 -49.38 4.65
CA GLY A 237 -19.19 -49.02 3.55
C GLY A 237 -18.00 -48.16 4.03
N ARG A 238 -16.89 -48.66 4.63
CA ARG A 238 -15.86 -49.65 4.21
C ARG A 238 -14.78 -49.06 3.28
N GLY A 239 -13.50 -49.16 3.71
CA GLY A 239 -12.26 -48.80 2.97
C GLY A 239 -11.60 -47.55 3.57
N GLU A 240 -10.52 -47.62 4.35
CA GLU A 240 -9.10 -47.87 3.97
C GLU A 240 -8.55 -46.78 3.01
N SER A 241 -7.37 -46.18 3.23
CA SER A 241 -6.16 -46.73 3.87
C SER A 241 -5.33 -45.72 4.70
N SER A 242 -4.29 -46.24 5.35
CA SER A 242 -3.44 -45.63 6.36
C SER A 242 -2.25 -44.80 5.81
N ARG A 243 -1.64 -44.02 6.71
CA ARG A 243 -0.17 -43.72 6.76
C ARG A 243 0.64 -44.93 6.23
N ARG A 244 1.82 -44.77 5.60
CA ARG A 244 3.03 -44.12 6.14
C ARG A 244 4.14 -43.98 5.08
N SER A 245 5.18 -43.23 5.42
CA SER A 245 6.35 -42.79 4.64
C SER A 245 7.35 -43.85 4.15
N ALA A 246 8.22 -43.38 3.23
CA ALA A 246 9.61 -43.81 2.96
C ALA A 246 9.78 -45.09 2.09
N SER A 247 10.88 -45.31 1.35
CA SER A 247 12.19 -44.59 1.27
C SER A 247 13.01 -44.99 0.01
N SER A 248 14.24 -44.46 -0.10
CA SER A 248 15.39 -44.88 -0.96
C SER A 248 15.54 -44.15 -2.32
N SER A 249 16.74 -43.85 -2.86
CA SER A 249 18.13 -44.15 -2.42
C SER A 249 19.19 -43.22 -3.07
N THR A 250 20.46 -43.33 -2.59
CA THR A 250 21.76 -42.90 -3.19
C THR A 250 22.19 -41.46 -2.86
N ALA A 251 23.44 -41.09 -2.50
CA ALA A 251 24.61 -41.77 -1.89
C ALA A 251 25.50 -40.65 -1.27
N ALA A 252 26.09 -40.73 -0.06
CA ALA A 252 27.19 -41.57 0.49
C ALA A 252 28.63 -41.20 0.05
N SER A 253 29.36 -40.48 0.92
CA SER A 253 30.81 -40.57 1.14
C SER A 253 31.20 -39.92 2.49
N ALA A 254 32.29 -40.39 3.11
CA ALA A 254 32.64 -40.14 4.52
C ALA A 254 34.15 -39.76 4.68
N PRO A 255 34.62 -39.29 5.85
CA PRO A 255 35.81 -38.43 5.99
C PRO A 255 37.09 -39.17 6.40
N PRO A 256 38.19 -38.42 6.66
CA PRO A 256 38.94 -38.72 7.89
C PRO A 256 39.46 -37.53 8.71
N ALA A 257 39.58 -37.81 10.01
CA ALA A 257 40.66 -37.44 10.95
C ALA A 257 40.97 -35.97 11.32
N ALA A 258 40.68 -35.70 12.60
CA ALA A 258 41.17 -34.65 13.48
C ALA A 258 42.68 -34.36 13.49
N THR A 259 43.00 -33.10 13.82
CA THR A 259 44.12 -32.74 14.72
C THR A 259 43.64 -31.82 15.83
N SER A 260 44.13 -32.07 17.04
CA SER A 260 43.79 -31.34 18.27
C SER A 260 44.83 -30.27 18.58
N SER A 261 44.41 -29.06 18.93
CA SER A 261 45.28 -28.05 19.55
C SER A 261 44.56 -27.20 20.59
N THR A 262 44.79 -27.57 21.86
CA THR A 262 44.98 -26.67 23.01
C THR A 262 43.88 -25.65 23.33
N SER A 263 43.02 -26.01 24.29
CA SER A 263 42.31 -25.01 25.10
C SER A 263 43.31 -24.33 26.05
N THR A 264 43.52 -23.04 25.86
CA THR A 264 44.31 -22.18 26.75
C THR A 264 43.39 -21.07 27.25
N ALA A 265 42.95 -21.13 28.50
CA ALA A 265 42.63 -19.91 29.24
C ALA A 265 43.96 -19.18 29.50
N PRO A 266 44.02 -17.84 29.35
CA PRO A 266 43.57 -17.01 30.48
C PRO A 266 43.01 -15.62 30.11
N ALA A 267 42.66 -14.88 31.18
CA ALA A 267 42.70 -13.42 31.31
C ALA A 267 41.60 -12.56 30.64
N SER A 268 40.70 -12.04 31.49
CA SER A 268 40.27 -10.63 31.42
C SER A 268 41.49 -9.71 31.58
N PRO A 269 41.53 -8.49 31.00
CA PRO A 269 40.92 -7.34 31.69
C PRO A 269 40.25 -6.30 30.73
N PRO A 270 40.25 -4.98 31.02
CA PRO A 270 39.07 -4.09 31.00
C PRO A 270 38.72 -3.56 29.59
N VAL A 271 37.59 -2.89 29.29
CA VAL A 271 37.11 -1.59 29.83
C VAL A 271 35.57 -1.47 29.72
N VAL A 272 34.84 -1.71 30.82
CA VAL A 272 33.37 -1.51 30.86
C VAL A 272 32.97 -0.23 31.61
N GLY A 273 33.83 0.28 32.50
CA GLY A 273 33.50 1.40 33.42
C GLY A 273 33.00 2.67 32.72
N GLY A 274 33.77 3.22 31.78
CA GLY A 274 33.40 4.48 31.13
C GLY A 274 32.17 4.40 30.22
N LEU A 275 31.92 3.23 29.60
CA LEU A 275 30.79 3.11 28.67
C LEU A 275 29.46 2.92 29.41
N ALA A 276 29.46 2.20 30.54
CA ALA A 276 28.29 2.07 31.40
C ALA A 276 27.83 3.42 31.98
N GLU A 277 28.76 4.32 32.31
CA GLU A 277 28.45 5.69 32.78
C GLU A 277 27.91 6.60 31.66
N LEU A 278 28.35 6.40 30.41
CA LEU A 278 27.89 7.16 29.25
C LEU A 278 26.56 6.65 28.67
N TRP A 279 26.19 5.39 28.93
CA TRP A 279 24.99 4.75 28.37
C TRP A 279 23.67 5.49 28.69
N PRO A 280 23.39 5.96 29.93
CA PRO A 280 22.21 6.77 30.21
C PRO A 280 22.16 8.09 29.43
N SER A 281 23.31 8.66 29.05
CA SER A 281 23.39 9.85 28.20
C SER A 281 23.14 9.54 26.73
N ALA A 282 23.65 8.41 26.23
CA ALA A 282 23.35 7.93 24.88
C ALA A 282 21.86 7.60 24.71
N LEU A 283 21.24 6.92 25.68
CA LEU A 283 19.80 6.62 25.67
C LEU A 283 18.93 7.88 25.61
N ARG A 284 19.39 9.02 26.14
CA ARG A 284 18.66 10.30 26.10
C ARG A 284 18.62 10.96 24.72
N THR A 285 19.54 10.65 23.80
CA THR A 285 19.52 11.20 22.43
C THR A 285 18.63 10.41 21.48
N LEU A 286 18.20 9.20 21.88
CA LEU A 286 17.36 8.32 21.08
C LEU A 286 15.87 8.71 21.15
N LYS A 287 15.13 8.44 20.05
CA LYS A 287 13.67 8.58 19.99
C LYS A 287 13.01 7.73 21.09
N ALA A 288 11.91 8.22 21.67
CA ALA A 288 11.29 7.64 22.86
C ALA A 288 11.02 6.11 22.77
N THR A 289 10.55 5.62 21.62
CA THR A 289 10.30 4.19 21.35
C THR A 289 11.59 3.36 21.41
N VAL A 290 12.68 3.88 20.86
CA VAL A 290 14.00 3.21 20.86
C VAL A 290 14.57 3.24 22.27
N ARG A 291 14.49 4.39 22.95
CA ARG A 291 14.91 4.53 24.35
C ARG A 291 14.21 3.53 25.28
N ALA A 292 12.91 3.30 25.11
CA ALA A 292 12.15 2.33 25.91
C ALA A 292 12.58 0.87 25.68
N LEU A 293 13.00 0.52 24.46
CA LEU A 293 13.49 -0.82 24.13
C LEU A 293 14.86 -1.09 24.75
N TYR A 294 15.77 -0.12 24.69
CA TYR A 294 17.15 -0.25 25.17
C TYR A 294 17.36 0.18 26.64
N SER A 295 16.36 0.78 27.30
CA SER A 295 16.44 1.09 28.74
C SER A 295 16.32 -0.13 29.66
N ALA A 296 15.88 -1.26 29.13
CA ALA A 296 15.77 -2.51 29.88
C ALA A 296 17.08 -3.35 29.84
N VAL A 297 18.07 -2.94 29.06
CA VAL A 297 19.14 -3.80 28.54
C VAL A 297 20.50 -3.41 29.12
N ASP A 298 21.21 -4.38 29.67
CA ASP A 298 22.54 -4.20 30.26
C ASP A 298 23.67 -4.43 29.23
N ILE A 299 24.77 -3.69 29.37
CA ILE A 299 25.98 -3.87 28.55
C ILE A 299 26.85 -4.97 29.16
N VAL A 300 27.07 -6.05 28.41
CA VAL A 300 27.86 -7.20 28.85
C VAL A 300 29.34 -7.02 28.50
N SER A 301 29.63 -6.53 27.29
CA SER A 301 31.00 -6.26 26.83
C SER A 301 31.03 -5.28 25.67
N ALA A 302 32.15 -4.56 25.54
CA ALA A 302 32.45 -3.70 24.40
C ALA A 302 33.83 -4.08 23.82
N SER A 303 33.94 -4.19 22.50
CA SER A 303 35.21 -4.40 21.79
C SER A 303 35.20 -3.61 20.49
N ASP A 304 36.21 -2.78 20.28
CA ASP A 304 36.44 -1.93 19.09
C ASP A 304 35.20 -1.14 18.62
N ASP A 305 34.37 -1.72 17.75
CA ASP A 305 33.18 -1.11 17.15
C ASP A 305 31.89 -1.93 17.41
N THR A 306 31.91 -2.84 18.40
CA THR A 306 30.78 -3.73 18.73
C THR A 306 30.44 -3.70 20.21
N LEU A 307 29.16 -3.48 20.50
CA LEU A 307 28.57 -3.56 21.84
C LEU A 307 27.70 -4.81 21.97
N VAL A 308 27.94 -5.58 23.02
CA VAL A 308 27.16 -6.79 23.34
C VAL A 308 26.25 -6.50 24.53
N PHE A 309 25.00 -6.86 24.36
CA PHE A 309 23.88 -6.49 25.23
C PHE A 309 23.17 -7.74 25.76
N SER A 310 22.74 -7.72 27.03
CA SER A 310 21.84 -8.72 27.60
C SER A 310 20.46 -8.11 27.85
N ALA A 311 19.44 -8.67 27.21
CA ALA A 311 18.05 -8.40 27.56
C ALA A 311 17.67 -9.13 28.86
N PRO A 312 16.80 -8.53 29.70
CA PRO A 312 16.24 -9.21 30.86
C PRO A 312 15.31 -10.33 30.38
N SER A 313 15.34 -11.46 31.09
CA SER A 313 14.54 -12.66 30.80
C SER A 313 13.08 -12.52 31.20
#